data_AF-A0A5C6FBC6-F1
#
_entry.id   AF-A0A5C6FBC6-F1
#
_cell.length_a   1.000
_cell.length_b   1.000
_cell.length_c   1.000
_cell.angle_alpha   90.00
_cell.angle_beta   90.00
_cell.angle_gamma   90.00
#
_symmetry.space_group_name_H-M   'P 1'
#
loop_
_entity.id
_entity.type
_entity.pdbx_description
1 polymer ?
#
loop_
_entity_poly.entity_id
_entity_poly.type
_entity_poly.pdbx_seq_one_letter_code
_entity_poly.pdbx_strand_id
1 'polypeptide(L)'
;MLVLSRKKGESIEFPSLGVVVRVLDLKKSRIEIGIDAPRDVAIVRGENVAVTGKQRASLASQPLAEIEARIAALAELADPKHRTVARQVAADAISRLGELRKSSPASPTPLADFVAIRTEVLDELRRQHEAQDAITCVRQASVGYAVGFDNAVSA
;
A
#
# COMPACT_ATOMS: atom_id res chain seq x y z
N MET A 1 4.49 -7.01 -8.42
CA MET A 1 5.37 -5.83 -8.54
C MET A 1 5.58 -5.58 -10.03
N LEU A 2 5.20 -4.41 -10.53
CA LEU A 2 5.45 -4.02 -11.92
C LEU A 2 6.74 -3.20 -11.97
N VAL A 3 7.67 -3.58 -12.85
CA VAL A 3 8.97 -2.92 -12.99
C VAL A 3 9.07 -2.35 -14.39
N LEU A 4 9.35 -1.05 -14.49
CA LEU A 4 9.45 -0.33 -15.76
C LEU A 4 10.78 0.41 -15.82
N SER A 5 11.56 0.16 -16.86
CA SER A 5 12.77 0.93 -17.16
C SER A 5 12.40 2.12 -18.03
N ARG A 6 12.71 3.35 -17.59
CA ARG A 6 12.41 4.60 -18.30
C ARG A 6 13.68 5.42 -18.54
N LYS A 7 13.74 6.10 -19.69
CA LYS A 7 14.79 7.07 -20.04
C LYS A 7 14.42 8.48 -19.56
N LYS A 8 15.40 9.40 -19.58
CA LYS A 8 15.17 10.82 -19.32
C LYS A 8 14.08 11.37 -20.25
N GLY A 9 13.09 12.06 -19.68
CA GLY A 9 11.95 12.63 -20.38
C GLY A 9 10.75 11.69 -20.51
N GLU A 10 10.87 10.40 -20.20
CA GLU A 10 9.73 9.48 -20.24
C GLU A 10 8.87 9.56 -18.98
N SER A 11 7.58 9.24 -19.12
CA SER A 11 6.58 9.25 -18.05
C SER A 11 5.95 7.88 -17.79
N ILE A 12 5.39 7.74 -16.60
CA ILE A 12 4.54 6.63 -16.16
C ILE A 12 3.26 7.25 -15.62
N GLU A 13 2.12 6.80 -16.14
CA GLU A 13 0.81 7.36 -15.79
C GLU A 13 -0.01 6.35 -14.98
N PHE A 14 -0.74 6.88 -14.01
CA PHE A 14 -1.71 6.14 -13.21
C PHE A 14 -3.10 6.74 -13.46
N PRO A 15 -3.82 6.31 -14.53
CA PRO A 15 -5.02 6.99 -15.00
C PRO A 15 -6.10 7.10 -13.93
N SER A 16 -6.30 6.03 -13.15
CA SER A 16 -7.33 5.99 -12.10
C SER A 16 -7.06 6.95 -10.94
N LEU A 17 -5.81 7.36 -10.73
CA LEU A 17 -5.40 8.29 -9.67
C LEU A 17 -5.07 9.69 -10.19
N GLY A 18 -5.02 9.88 -11.52
CA GLY A 18 -4.57 11.13 -12.11
C GLY A 18 -3.13 11.50 -11.78
N VAL A 19 -2.27 10.51 -11.48
CA VAL A 19 -0.86 10.75 -11.11
C VAL A 19 0.05 10.48 -12.31
N VAL A 20 0.99 11.38 -12.56
CA VAL A 20 2.02 11.24 -13.60
C VAL A 20 3.40 11.34 -13.00
N VAL A 21 4.19 10.28 -13.14
CA VAL A 21 5.59 10.21 -12.70
C VAL A 21 6.49 10.42 -13.91
N ARG A 22 7.44 11.36 -13.85
CA ARG A 22 8.34 11.72 -14.95
C ARG A 22 9.79 11.62 -14.52
N VAL A 23 10.64 11.06 -15.37
CA VAL A 23 12.10 11.06 -15.15
C VAL A 23 12.66 12.36 -15.70
N LEU A 24 13.03 13.29 -14.81
CA LEU A 24 13.54 14.61 -15.19
C LEU A 24 15.02 14.58 -15.58
N ASP A 25 15.84 13.91 -14.76
CA ASP A 25 17.27 13.80 -15.01
C ASP A 25 17.86 12.52 -14.43
N LEU A 26 18.92 12.05 -15.07
CA LEU A 26 19.64 10.83 -14.70
C LEU A 26 21.09 11.20 -14.37
N LYS A 27 21.44 11.16 -13.08
CA LYS A 27 22.81 11.32 -12.60
C LYS A 27 23.37 9.94 -12.21
N LYS A 28 24.70 9.82 -12.18
CA LYS A 28 25.39 8.55 -11.91
C LYS A 28 24.93 7.83 -10.62
N SER A 29 24.54 8.58 -9.60
CA SER A 29 24.12 8.03 -8.29
C SER A 29 22.68 8.39 -7.89
N ARG A 30 22.01 9.28 -8.62
CA ARG A 30 20.69 9.80 -8.22
C ARG A 30 19.85 10.09 -9.45
N ILE A 31 18.56 9.85 -9.33
CA ILE A 31 17.58 10.16 -10.36
C ILE A 31 16.72 11.31 -9.83
N GLU A 32 16.44 12.29 -10.70
CA GLU A 32 15.46 13.33 -10.41
C GLU A 32 14.12 12.90 -11.01
N ILE A 33 13.13 12.75 -10.14
CA ILE A 33 11.79 12.29 -10.51
C ILE A 33 10.80 13.42 -10.20
N GLY A 34 10.03 13.82 -11.20
CA GLY A 34 8.88 14.69 -11.03
C GLY A 34 7.63 13.85 -10.81
N ILE A 35 6.82 14.22 -9.82
CA ILE A 35 5.52 13.58 -9.58
C ILE A 35 4.47 14.69 -9.66
N ASP A 36 3.57 14.55 -10.61
CA ASP A 36 2.42 15.40 -10.79
C ASP A 36 1.18 14.66 -10.27
N ALA A 37 0.48 15.25 -9.31
CA ALA A 37 -0.65 14.62 -8.66
C ALA A 37 -1.68 15.68 -8.25
N PRO A 38 -2.97 15.32 -8.21
CA PRO A 38 -4.01 16.20 -7.72
C PRO A 38 -3.87 16.47 -6.20
N ARG A 39 -4.50 17.56 -5.73
CA ARG A 39 -4.29 18.10 -4.36
C ARG A 39 -4.74 17.15 -3.23
N ASP A 40 -5.63 16.23 -3.54
CA ASP A 40 -6.16 15.22 -2.63
C ASP A 40 -5.18 14.04 -2.44
N VAL A 41 -4.22 13.84 -3.35
CA VAL A 41 -3.22 12.78 -3.27
C VAL A 41 -1.94 13.30 -2.63
N ALA A 42 -1.68 12.84 -1.41
CA ALA A 42 -0.45 13.18 -0.70
C ALA A 42 0.76 12.42 -1.24
N ILE A 43 1.81 13.15 -1.63
CA ILE A 43 3.11 12.59 -2.04
C ILE A 43 4.09 12.75 -0.89
N VAL A 44 4.66 11.64 -0.43
CA VAL A 44 5.68 11.62 0.62
C VAL A 44 6.87 10.78 0.17
N ARG A 45 8.06 11.11 0.68
CA ARG A 45 9.23 10.25 0.51
C ARG A 45 9.10 9.02 1.39
N GLY A 46 9.65 7.88 0.97
CA GLY A 46 9.45 6.59 1.63
C GLY A 46 9.85 6.60 3.11
N GLU A 47 10.90 7.32 3.45
CA GLU A 47 11.38 7.51 4.82
C GLU A 47 10.40 8.27 5.71
N ASN A 48 9.53 9.11 5.14
CA ASN A 48 8.59 9.95 5.88
C ASN A 48 7.24 9.28 6.14
N VAL A 49 6.96 8.13 5.52
CA VAL A 49 5.68 7.41 5.66
C VAL A 49 5.38 7.05 7.12
N ALA A 50 6.41 6.69 7.89
CA ALA A 50 6.28 6.33 9.30
C ALA A 50 5.84 7.50 10.21
N VAL A 51 6.15 8.75 9.81
CA VAL A 51 5.82 9.95 10.60
C VAL A 51 4.36 10.35 10.38
N THR A 52 3.86 10.28 9.14
CA THR A 52 2.47 10.64 8.81
C THR A 52 1.47 9.59 9.28
N GLY A 53 1.84 8.30 9.29
CA GLY A 53 0.98 7.23 9.81
C GLY A 53 0.60 7.42 11.28
N LYS A 54 1.57 7.83 12.12
CA LYS A 54 1.34 8.13 13.53
C LYS A 54 0.43 9.35 13.72
N GLN A 55 0.62 10.40 12.91
CA GLN A 55 -0.26 11.58 12.93
C GLN A 55 -1.69 11.26 12.51
N ARG A 56 -1.90 10.44 11.47
CA ARG A 56 -3.25 9.97 11.08
C ARG A 56 -3.92 9.14 12.16
N ALA A 57 -3.19 8.26 12.83
CA ALA A 57 -3.75 7.49 13.95
C ALA A 57 -4.20 8.40 15.10
N SER A 58 -3.46 9.49 15.39
CA SER A 58 -3.87 10.47 16.39
C SER A 58 -4.99 11.41 15.95
N LEU A 59 -5.15 11.69 14.66
CA LEU A 59 -6.21 12.55 14.12
C LEU A 59 -7.52 11.79 13.95
N ALA A 60 -7.46 10.49 13.61
CA ALA A 60 -8.65 9.64 13.47
C ALA A 60 -9.35 9.35 14.81
N SER A 61 -8.65 9.46 15.93
CA SER A 61 -9.24 9.28 17.27
C SER A 61 -9.91 10.54 17.83
N GLN A 62 -9.58 11.74 17.31
CA GLN A 62 -10.17 13.01 17.73
C GLN A 62 -11.70 13.09 17.52
N PRO A 63 -12.26 12.76 16.33
CA PRO A 63 -13.70 12.88 16.11
C PRO A 63 -14.51 11.90 16.97
N LEU A 64 -13.95 10.71 17.27
CA LEU A 64 -14.64 9.73 18.11
C LEU A 64 -14.70 10.18 19.56
N ALA A 65 -13.60 10.74 20.08
CA ALA A 65 -13.57 11.32 21.43
C ALA A 65 -14.54 12.51 21.58
N GLU A 66 -14.68 13.33 20.53
CA GLU A 66 -15.67 14.41 20.50
C GLU A 66 -17.11 13.88 20.56
N ILE A 67 -17.40 12.80 19.82
CA ILE A 67 -18.71 12.14 19.82
C ILE A 67 -19.02 11.55 21.21
N GLU A 68 -18.06 10.88 21.85
CA GLU A 68 -18.21 10.34 23.22
C GLU A 68 -18.54 11.45 24.23
N ALA A 69 -17.80 12.57 24.18
CA ALA A 69 -18.03 13.72 25.04
C ALA A 69 -19.43 14.34 24.83
N ARG A 70 -19.87 14.41 23.56
CA ARG A 70 -21.19 14.95 23.21
C ARG A 70 -22.34 14.06 23.69
N ILE A 71 -22.19 12.74 23.60
CA ILE A 71 -23.18 11.77 24.13
C ILE A 71 -23.33 11.93 25.65
N ALA A 72 -22.22 12.03 26.37
CA ALA A 72 -22.25 12.23 27.82
C ALA A 72 -22.91 13.56 28.22
N ALA A 73 -22.59 14.66 27.53
CA ALA A 73 -23.18 15.97 27.79
C ALA A 73 -24.70 15.98 27.54
N LEU A 74 -25.17 15.33 26.46
CA LEU A 74 -26.61 15.24 26.16
C LEU A 74 -27.38 14.43 27.21
N ALA A 75 -26.77 13.40 27.79
CA ALA A 75 -27.40 12.61 28.84
C ALA A 75 -27.64 13.40 30.14
N GLU A 76 -26.76 14.36 30.45
CA GLU A 76 -26.91 15.23 31.62
C GLU A 76 -27.96 16.33 31.41
N LEU A 77 -28.08 16.83 30.18
CA LEU A 77 -29.09 17.83 29.79
C LEU A 77 -30.50 17.25 29.66
N ALA A 78 -30.65 15.92 29.67
CA ALA A 78 -31.95 15.27 29.57
C ALA A 78 -32.88 15.64 30.75
N ASP A 79 -34.19 15.64 30.47
CA ASP A 79 -35.23 15.91 31.45
C ASP A 79 -35.08 15.01 32.70
N PRO A 80 -35.33 15.53 33.91
CA PRO A 80 -35.12 14.78 35.16
C PRO A 80 -35.86 13.44 35.20
N LYS A 81 -37.04 13.37 34.56
CA LYS A 81 -37.87 12.16 34.46
C LYS A 81 -37.21 11.03 33.67
N HIS A 82 -36.34 11.37 32.71
CA HIS A 82 -35.71 10.41 31.80
C HIS A 82 -34.19 10.35 31.93
N ARG A 83 -33.59 11.14 32.83
CA ARG A 83 -32.14 11.23 33.04
C ARG A 83 -31.48 9.90 33.35
N THR A 84 -32.12 9.04 34.15
CA THR A 84 -31.58 7.70 34.47
C THR A 84 -31.47 6.83 33.22
N VAL A 85 -32.50 6.83 32.38
CA VAL A 85 -32.50 6.08 31.10
C VAL A 85 -31.49 6.69 30.13
N ALA A 86 -31.42 8.02 30.05
CA ALA A 86 -30.45 8.71 29.20
C ALA A 86 -29.00 8.37 29.58
N ARG A 87 -28.68 8.30 30.87
CA ARG A 87 -27.35 7.87 31.36
C ARG A 87 -27.04 6.42 31.01
N GLN A 88 -28.00 5.52 31.14
CA GLN A 88 -27.82 4.11 30.77
C GLN A 88 -27.58 3.96 29.26
N VAL A 89 -28.38 4.63 28.43
CA VAL A 89 -28.23 4.61 26.97
C VAL A 89 -26.90 5.24 26.54
N ALA A 90 -26.48 6.33 27.18
CA ALA A 90 -25.18 6.95 26.92
C ALA A 90 -24.01 6.01 27.27
N ALA A 91 -24.09 5.31 28.40
CA ALA A 91 -23.05 4.35 28.80
C ALA A 91 -22.95 3.16 27.83
N ASP A 92 -24.08 2.63 27.36
CA ASP A 92 -24.11 1.57 26.33
C ASP A 92 -23.55 2.09 25.00
N ALA A 93 -23.97 3.28 24.56
CA ALA A 93 -23.47 3.89 23.32
C ALA A 93 -21.95 4.10 23.35
N ILE A 94 -21.40 4.63 24.44
CA ILE A 94 -19.95 4.81 24.61
C ILE A 94 -19.22 3.45 24.59
N SER A 95 -19.79 2.42 25.22
CA SER A 95 -19.20 1.08 25.23
C SER A 95 -19.11 0.49 23.82
N ARG A 96 -20.17 0.63 23.02
CA ARG A 96 -20.20 0.20 21.61
C ARG A 96 -19.22 0.96 20.73
N LEU A 97 -19.05 2.27 20.93
CA LEU A 97 -18.03 3.04 20.22
C LEU A 97 -16.62 2.54 20.55
N GLY A 98 -16.37 2.16 21.80
CA GLY A 98 -15.12 1.53 22.23
C GLY A 98 -14.85 0.18 21.56
N GLU A 99 -15.87 -0.64 21.36
CA GLU A 99 -15.76 -1.91 20.62
C GLU A 99 -15.44 -1.70 19.14
N LEU A 100 -16.11 -0.75 18.48
CA LEU A 100 -15.84 -0.38 17.09
C LEU A 100 -14.42 0.16 16.90
N ARG A 101 -13.91 0.92 17.88
CA ARG A 101 -12.52 1.38 17.87
C ARG A 101 -11.52 0.22 17.93
N LYS A 102 -11.82 -0.84 18.68
CA LYS A 102 -10.96 -2.02 18.81
C LYS A 102 -11.01 -2.91 17.57
N SER A 103 -12.16 -2.98 16.88
CA SER A 103 -12.33 -3.78 15.66
C SER A 103 -11.87 -3.07 14.38
N SER A 104 -11.69 -1.74 14.41
CA SER A 104 -11.11 -1.00 13.31
C SER A 104 -9.59 -1.25 13.21
N PRO A 105 -9.06 -1.65 12.04
CA PRO A 105 -7.62 -1.84 11.87
C PRO A 105 -6.90 -0.50 12.06
N ALA A 106 -6.15 -0.38 13.15
CA ALA A 106 -5.54 0.87 13.62
C ALA A 106 -4.38 1.39 12.73
N SER A 107 -4.02 0.68 11.66
CA SER A 107 -2.97 1.10 10.73
C SER A 107 -3.13 0.40 9.39
N PRO A 108 -2.82 1.07 8.26
CA PRO A 108 -2.53 0.36 7.02
C PRO A 108 -1.37 -0.60 7.31
N THR A 109 -1.63 -1.90 7.23
CA THR A 109 -0.58 -2.93 7.34
C THR A 109 0.52 -2.59 6.33
N PRO A 110 1.77 -2.37 6.78
CA PRO A 110 2.85 -2.05 5.86
C PRO A 110 3.02 -3.19 4.86
N LEU A 111 3.35 -2.85 3.61
CA LEU A 111 3.48 -3.81 2.52
C LEU A 111 4.52 -4.92 2.81
N ALA A 112 5.40 -4.70 3.79
CA ALA A 112 6.37 -5.67 4.30
C ALA A 112 5.72 -6.94 4.87
N ASP A 113 4.56 -6.84 5.53
CA ASP A 113 3.88 -8.00 6.12
C ASP A 113 3.26 -8.90 5.03
N PHE A 114 2.92 -8.34 3.86
CA PHE A 114 2.49 -9.12 2.69
C PHE A 114 3.64 -9.88 2.02
N VAL A 115 4.89 -9.43 2.17
CA VAL A 115 6.07 -10.10 1.58
C VAL A 115 6.45 -11.33 2.41
N ALA A 116 6.31 -11.27 3.74
CA ALA A 116 6.59 -12.40 4.63
C ALA A 116 5.70 -13.63 4.32
N ILE A 117 4.43 -13.41 3.98
CA ILE A 117 3.50 -14.50 3.60
C ILE A 117 3.88 -15.14 2.25
N ARG A 118 4.61 -14.41 1.39
CA ARG A 118 4.93 -14.88 0.04
C ARG A 118 6.29 -15.54 -0.11
N THR A 119 7.23 -15.44 0.84
CA THR A 119 8.54 -16.08 0.67
C THR A 119 8.42 -17.60 0.58
N GLU A 120 7.56 -18.19 1.40
CA GLU A 120 7.26 -19.63 1.39
C GLU A 120 6.63 -20.06 0.06
N VAL A 121 5.65 -19.29 -0.42
CA VAL A 121 4.98 -19.54 -1.71
C VAL A 121 5.91 -19.28 -2.90
N LEU A 122 6.82 -18.30 -2.81
CA LEU A 122 7.79 -18.00 -3.87
C LEU A 122 8.85 -19.09 -3.99
N ASP A 123 9.31 -19.65 -2.87
CA ASP A 123 10.26 -20.75 -2.84
C ASP A 123 9.63 -22.05 -3.35
N GLU A 124 8.33 -22.25 -3.10
CA GLU A 124 7.58 -23.38 -3.63
C GLU A 124 7.35 -23.25 -5.15
N LEU A 125 7.04 -22.05 -5.63
CA LEU A 125 6.94 -21.76 -7.07
C LEU A 125 8.31 -21.88 -7.78
N ARG A 126 9.42 -21.45 -7.15
CA ARG A 126 10.78 -21.64 -7.69
C ARG A 126 11.13 -23.12 -7.81
N ARG A 127 10.84 -23.93 -6.78
CA ARG A 127 11.05 -25.38 -6.82
C ARG A 127 10.21 -26.05 -7.91
N GLN A 128 8.97 -25.60 -8.12
CA GLN A 128 8.13 -26.10 -9.21
C GLN A 128 8.66 -25.72 -10.60
N HIS A 129 9.22 -24.51 -10.75
CA HIS A 129 9.78 -24.04 -12.01
C HIS A 129 11.12 -24.74 -12.35
N GLU A 130 12.00 -24.95 -11.37
CA GLU A 130 13.25 -25.70 -11.55
C GLU A 130 13.00 -27.15 -11.99
N ALA A 131 11.93 -27.78 -11.49
CA ALA A 131 11.50 -29.11 -11.93
C ALA A 131 10.93 -29.12 -13.37
N GLN A 132 10.30 -28.03 -13.81
CA GLN A 132 9.78 -27.89 -15.18
C GLN A 132 10.88 -27.58 -16.20
N ASP A 133 11.89 -26.79 -15.82
CA ASP A 133 13.04 -26.46 -16.66
C ASP A 133 13.97 -27.66 -16.88
N ALA A 134 14.07 -28.57 -15.90
CA ALA A 134 14.77 -29.85 -16.04
C ALA A 134 14.13 -30.81 -17.08
N ILE A 135 12.80 -30.72 -17.27
CA ILE A 135 12.06 -31.55 -18.23
C ILE A 135 12.16 -30.98 -19.65
N THR A 136 12.33 -29.66 -19.80
CA THR A 136 12.47 -29.00 -21.11
C THR A 136 13.88 -29.11 -21.69
N CYS A 137 14.93 -29.11 -20.87
CA CYS A 137 16.30 -29.30 -21.37
C CYS A 137 16.59 -30.74 -21.86
N VAL A 138 15.91 -31.76 -21.34
CA VAL A 138 16.00 -33.14 -21.89
C VAL A 138 15.32 -33.27 -23.26
N ARG A 139 14.33 -32.41 -23.58
CA ARG A 139 13.66 -32.40 -24.90
C ARG A 139 14.39 -31.60 -25.97
N GLN A 140 15.19 -30.61 -25.61
CA GLN A 140 15.91 -29.78 -26.60
C GLN A 140 17.24 -30.41 -27.08
N ALA A 141 17.82 -31.36 -26.35
CA ALA A 141 19.03 -32.06 -26.77
C ALA A 141 18.82 -33.04 -27.95
N SER A 142 17.57 -33.30 -28.37
CA SER A 142 17.23 -34.27 -29.42
C SER A 142 16.77 -33.66 -30.75
N VAL A 143 16.81 -32.33 -30.91
CA VAL A 143 16.52 -31.67 -32.20
C VAL A 143 17.71 -30.83 -32.63
N GLY A 144 18.64 -31.47 -33.34
CA GLY A 144 19.71 -30.78 -34.03
C GLY A 144 19.15 -29.97 -35.21
N TYR A 145 19.45 -28.67 -35.26
CA TYR A 145 19.56 -27.93 -36.50
C TYR A 145 20.78 -27.01 -36.42
N ALA A 146 21.73 -27.27 -37.31
CA ALA A 146 22.84 -26.39 -37.62
C ALA A 146 22.33 -25.26 -38.52
N VAL A 147 22.62 -24.01 -38.16
CA VAL A 147 22.72 -22.91 -39.14
C VAL A 147 23.81 -21.95 -38.66
N GLY A 148 24.94 -21.96 -39.36
CA GLY A 148 25.91 -20.88 -39.30
C GLY A 148 25.50 -19.75 -40.25
N PHE A 149 25.92 -18.52 -39.94
CA PHE A 149 26.78 -17.72 -40.81
C PHE A 149 27.07 -16.37 -40.15
N ASP A 150 28.33 -15.98 -40.24
CA ASP A 150 28.90 -14.68 -39.91
C ASP A 150 28.16 -13.51 -40.60
N ASN A 151 28.11 -12.37 -39.92
CA ASN A 151 28.65 -11.13 -40.51
C ASN A 151 28.73 -9.98 -39.48
N ALA A 152 29.96 -9.58 -39.22
CA ALA A 152 30.33 -8.26 -38.76
C ALA A 152 30.34 -7.29 -39.96
N VAL A 153 29.77 -6.08 -39.82
CA VAL A 153 30.26 -4.89 -40.54
C VAL A 153 30.02 -3.66 -39.66
N SER A 154 31.12 -2.95 -39.42
CA SER A 154 31.20 -1.57 -38.94
C SER A 154 31.11 -0.61 -40.13
N ALA A 155 30.39 0.49 -40.00
CA ALA A 155 30.65 1.78 -40.64
C ALA A 155 29.90 2.87 -39.86
#